data_AF-M0PGA3-F1
#
_entry.id   AF-M0PGA3-F1
#
_cell.length_a   1.000
_cell.length_b   1.000
_cell.length_c   1.000
_cell.angle_alpha   90.00
_cell.angle_beta   90.00
_cell.angle_gamma   90.00
#
_symmetry.space_group_name_H-M   'P 1'
#
loop_
_entity.id
_entity.type
_entity.pdbx_description
1 polymer ?
#
loop_
_entity_poly.entity_id
_entity_poly.type
_entity_poly.pdbx_seq_one_letter_code
_entity_poly.pdbx_strand_id
1 'polypeptide(L)'
;MTRFDAATEAERLQLFADAAAAHRSRSSDVMTVDVDPESDVTDGGEVPPWIQLAGTELVLDCTDDELERLKDLLGEFPEFRIDDLVSPEDAEGTNVVVTARSDANRVAGFIERAFREVYDLDETYRAWVTAI
;
A
#
# COMPACT_ATOMS: atom_id res chain seq x y z
N MET A 1 16.09 -11.82 5.87
CA MET A 1 14.92 -11.27 5.17
C MET A 1 15.08 -11.57 3.69
N THR A 2 14.25 -12.48 3.18
CA THR A 2 14.18 -12.76 1.74
C THR A 2 13.49 -11.58 1.07
N ARG A 3 14.28 -10.72 0.43
CA ARG A 3 13.83 -9.58 -0.37
C ARG A 3 13.27 -10.15 -1.67
N PHE A 4 11.95 -10.14 -1.81
CA PHE A 4 11.30 -10.47 -3.08
C PHE A 4 11.02 -9.14 -3.78
N ASP A 5 11.67 -8.93 -4.91
CA ASP A 5 11.55 -7.74 -5.76
C ASP A 5 10.63 -8.09 -6.95
N ALA A 6 9.76 -7.16 -7.34
CA ALA A 6 8.85 -7.32 -8.47
C ALA A 6 8.78 -6.02 -9.29
N ALA A 7 8.94 -6.14 -10.62
CA ALA A 7 9.02 -5.00 -11.53
C ALA A 7 7.89 -4.96 -12.58
N THR A 8 7.12 -6.04 -12.73
CA THR A 8 5.92 -6.09 -13.57
C THR A 8 4.66 -6.19 -12.71
N GLU A 9 3.53 -5.69 -13.21
CA GLU A 9 2.24 -5.76 -12.51
C GLU A 9 1.89 -7.18 -12.06
N ALA A 10 2.07 -8.17 -12.94
CA ALA A 10 1.78 -9.57 -12.61
C ALA A 10 2.67 -10.11 -11.48
N GLU A 11 3.96 -9.75 -11.48
CA GLU A 11 4.88 -10.14 -10.40
C GLU A 11 4.54 -9.44 -9.09
N ARG A 12 4.16 -8.15 -9.15
CA ARG A 12 3.76 -7.37 -7.96
C ARG A 12 2.48 -7.91 -7.34
N LEU A 13 1.46 -8.17 -8.15
CA LEU A 13 0.22 -8.79 -7.68
C LEU A 13 0.48 -10.16 -7.03
N GLN A 14 1.31 -11.00 -7.63
CA GLN A 14 1.68 -12.29 -7.07
C GLN A 14 2.44 -12.12 -5.74
N LEU A 15 3.42 -11.22 -5.70
CA LEU A 15 4.21 -10.91 -4.50
C LEU A 15 3.33 -10.44 -3.35
N PHE A 16 2.45 -9.47 -3.59
CA PHE A 16 1.58 -8.90 -2.57
C PHE A 16 0.56 -9.94 -2.07
N ALA A 17 -0.01 -10.75 -2.96
CA ALA A 17 -0.97 -11.79 -2.59
C ALA A 17 -0.31 -12.88 -1.73
N ASP A 18 0.87 -13.37 -2.14
CA ASP A 18 1.62 -14.38 -1.39
C ASP A 18 2.04 -13.86 -0.02
N ALA A 19 2.49 -12.61 0.05
CA ALA A 19 2.87 -12.00 1.31
C ALA A 19 1.67 -11.76 2.23
N ALA A 20 0.54 -11.30 1.72
CA ALA A 20 -0.67 -11.12 2.52
C ALA A 20 -1.23 -12.46 3.03
N ALA A 21 -1.16 -13.51 2.21
CA ALA A 21 -1.51 -14.86 2.63
C ALA A 21 -0.55 -15.39 3.72
N ALA A 22 0.75 -15.17 3.55
CA ALA A 22 1.77 -15.55 4.50
C ALA A 22 1.62 -14.81 5.85
N HIS A 23 1.38 -13.50 5.82
CA HIS A 23 1.13 -12.65 6.99
C HIS A 23 0.02 -13.24 7.86
N ARG A 24 -1.14 -13.52 7.24
CA ARG A 24 -2.29 -14.13 7.93
C ARG A 24 -1.98 -15.54 8.45
N SER A 25 -1.32 -16.37 7.64
CA SER A 25 -1.00 -17.74 8.04
C SER A 25 -0.01 -17.81 9.20
N ARG A 26 0.92 -16.86 9.30
CA ARG A 26 1.92 -16.81 10.36
C ARG A 26 1.44 -16.03 11.58
N SER A 27 0.34 -15.28 11.44
CA SER A 27 -0.07 -14.28 12.44
C SER A 27 1.08 -13.33 12.75
N SER A 28 1.78 -12.89 11.70
CA SER A 28 2.79 -11.83 11.79
C SER A 28 2.14 -10.54 12.28
N ASP A 29 2.93 -9.68 12.93
CA ASP A 29 2.40 -8.41 13.44
C ASP A 29 2.06 -7.50 12.26
N VAL A 30 2.99 -7.39 11.30
CA VAL A 30 2.85 -6.52 10.12
C VAL A 30 3.53 -7.08 8.88
N MET A 31 3.00 -6.69 7.72
CA MET A 31 3.63 -6.80 6.40
C MET A 31 3.70 -5.41 5.78
N THR A 32 4.87 -4.97 5.33
CA THR A 32 5.07 -3.68 4.67
C THR A 32 5.49 -3.91 3.21
N VAL A 33 4.87 -3.16 2.31
CA VAL A 33 5.26 -3.03 0.91
C VAL A 33 5.95 -1.68 0.75
N ASP A 34 7.23 -1.71 0.41
CA ASP A 34 8.02 -0.51 0.16
C ASP A 34 8.28 -0.37 -1.35
N VAL A 35 8.32 0.87 -1.83
CA VAL A 35 8.68 1.22 -3.20
C VAL A 35 10.16 1.57 -3.30
N ASP A 36 10.79 1.19 -4.41
CA ASP A 36 12.15 1.59 -4.73
C ASP A 36 12.24 3.11 -4.90
N PRO A 37 13.13 3.82 -4.16
CA PRO A 37 13.32 5.25 -4.33
C PRO A 37 13.64 5.67 -5.76
N GLU A 38 14.25 4.80 -6.59
CA GLU A 38 14.51 5.11 -8.00
C GLU A 38 13.25 5.01 -8.88
N SER A 39 12.20 4.34 -8.39
CA SER A 39 10.92 4.20 -9.09
C SER A 39 9.93 5.32 -8.77
N ASP A 40 10.09 6.00 -7.63
CA ASP A 40 9.32 7.18 -7.29
C ASP A 40 9.93 8.41 -7.97
N VAL A 41 9.40 8.73 -9.14
CA VAL A 41 9.78 9.91 -9.92
C VAL A 41 8.84 11.09 -9.68
N THR A 42 7.92 10.96 -8.71
CA THR A 42 6.96 12.00 -8.37
C THR A 42 7.59 13.01 -7.41
N ASP A 43 7.14 14.26 -7.44
CA ASP A 43 7.54 15.28 -6.46
C ASP A 43 6.82 15.07 -5.09
N GLY A 44 6.25 13.88 -4.85
CA GLY A 44 5.25 13.58 -3.81
C GLY A 44 5.78 13.47 -2.37
N GLY A 45 7.09 13.47 -2.15
CA GLY A 45 7.66 13.46 -0.81
C GLY A 45 9.17 13.19 -0.77
N GLU A 46 9.80 13.43 0.39
CA GLU A 46 11.22 13.14 0.62
C GLU A 46 11.50 11.62 0.77
N VAL A 47 10.45 10.83 0.98
CA VAL A 47 10.49 9.39 1.23
C VAL A 47 9.51 8.69 0.28
N PRO A 48 9.92 7.59 -0.38
CA PRO A 48 9.04 6.84 -1.27
C PRO A 48 7.80 6.30 -0.54
N PRO A 49 6.67 6.14 -1.23
CA PRO A 49 5.44 5.65 -0.63
C PRO A 49 5.60 4.19 -0.17
N TRP A 50 4.85 3.86 0.88
CA TRP A 50 4.78 2.52 1.46
C TRP A 50 3.34 2.21 1.86
N ILE A 51 2.99 0.93 1.89
CA ILE A 51 1.69 0.46 2.39
C ILE A 51 1.91 -0.71 3.33
N GLN A 52 1.34 -0.65 4.53
CA GLN A 52 1.47 -1.70 5.53
C GLN A 52 0.15 -2.40 5.79
N LEU A 53 0.17 -3.73 5.87
CA LEU A 53 -0.92 -4.57 6.33
C LEU A 53 -0.66 -5.00 7.79
N ALA A 54 -1.51 -4.54 8.72
CA ALA A 54 -1.52 -4.92 10.13
C ALA A 54 -2.84 -5.67 10.43
N GLY A 55 -2.78 -6.98 10.64
CA GLY A 55 -3.98 -7.82 10.70
C GLY A 55 -4.86 -7.73 9.43
N THR A 56 -5.93 -6.94 9.49
CA THR A 56 -6.84 -6.65 8.35
C THR A 56 -6.86 -5.18 7.95
N GLU A 57 -6.00 -4.35 8.54
CA GLU A 57 -5.93 -2.92 8.30
C GLU A 57 -4.76 -2.61 7.37
N LEU A 58 -5.02 -1.77 6.38
CA LEU A 58 -4.02 -1.18 5.51
C LEU A 58 -3.72 0.23 6.01
N VAL A 59 -2.46 0.49 6.31
CA VAL A 59 -1.96 1.79 6.76
C VAL A 59 -1.11 2.38 5.65
N LEU A 60 -1.37 3.65 5.36
CA LEU A 60 -0.70 4.41 4.32
C LEU A 60 -0.69 5.89 4.67
N ASP A 61 0.31 6.63 4.20
CA ASP A 61 0.38 8.08 4.35
C ASP A 61 0.01 8.75 3.02
N CYS A 62 -0.82 9.79 3.08
CA CYS A 62 -1.28 10.51 1.90
C CYS A 62 -1.15 12.02 2.10
N THR A 63 -0.67 12.73 1.08
CA THR A 63 -0.94 14.17 0.92
C THR A 63 -2.45 14.42 0.72
N ASP A 64 -2.88 15.68 0.76
CA ASP A 64 -4.30 16.01 0.57
C ASP A 64 -4.82 15.54 -0.81
N ASP A 65 -4.03 15.72 -1.87
CA ASP A 65 -4.36 15.29 -3.23
C ASP A 65 -4.37 13.76 -3.37
N GLU A 66 -3.46 13.07 -2.68
CA GLU A 66 -3.45 11.60 -2.60
C GLU A 66 -4.67 11.08 -1.83
N LEU A 67 -5.08 11.75 -0.75
CA LEU A 67 -6.25 11.35 0.03
C LEU A 67 -7.54 11.47 -0.78
N GLU A 68 -7.67 12.47 -1.67
CA GLU A 68 -8.79 12.54 -2.61
C GLU A 68 -8.79 11.35 -3.58
N ARG A 69 -7.65 11.06 -4.20
CA ARG A 69 -7.49 9.90 -5.11
C ARG A 69 -7.76 8.57 -4.40
N LEU A 70 -7.35 8.43 -3.14
CA LEU A 70 -7.62 7.25 -2.32
C LEU A 70 -9.12 7.06 -2.08
N LYS A 71 -9.87 8.14 -1.82
CA LYS A 71 -11.33 8.06 -1.63
C LYS A 71 -12.04 7.63 -2.90
N ASP A 72 -11.58 8.09 -4.06
CA ASP A 72 -12.10 7.65 -5.35
C ASP A 72 -11.81 6.16 -5.59
N LEU A 73 -10.58 5.70 -5.33
CA LEU A 73 -10.21 4.28 -5.44
C LEU A 73 -11.06 3.40 -4.51
N LEU A 74 -11.30 3.82 -3.27
CA LEU A 74 -12.15 3.10 -2.33
C LEU A 74 -13.59 2.94 -2.82
N GLY A 75 -14.08 3.83 -3.69
CA GLY A 75 -15.36 3.68 -4.38
C GLY A 75 -15.46 2.39 -5.22
N GLU A 76 -14.33 1.86 -5.68
CA GLU A 76 -14.23 0.61 -6.46
C GLU A 76 -14.01 -0.64 -5.61
N PHE A 77 -13.76 -0.44 -4.30
CA PHE A 77 -13.50 -1.47 -3.31
C PHE A 77 -14.50 -1.35 -2.14
N PRO A 78 -15.78 -1.73 -2.34
CA PRO A 78 -16.85 -1.50 -1.35
C PRO A 78 -16.65 -2.22 0.00
N GLU A 79 -15.78 -3.21 0.04
CA GLU A 79 -15.37 -3.94 1.25
C GLU A 79 -14.21 -3.28 2.02
N PHE A 80 -13.65 -2.19 1.49
CA PHE A 80 -12.59 -1.39 2.09
C PHE A 80 -13.19 -0.09 2.63
N ARG A 81 -12.80 0.32 3.83
CA ARG A 81 -13.32 1.54 4.47
C ARG A 81 -12.25 2.23 5.26
N ILE A 82 -12.20 3.56 5.17
CA ILE A 82 -11.40 4.38 6.09
C ILE A 82 -11.97 4.19 7.49
N ASP A 83 -11.11 3.75 8.40
CA ASP A 83 -11.39 3.58 9.82
C ASP A 83 -10.87 4.77 10.63
N ASP A 84 -9.67 5.27 10.27
CA ASP A 84 -9.04 6.41 10.96
C ASP A 84 -8.26 7.32 9.99
N LEU A 85 -8.15 8.59 10.37
CA LEU A 85 -7.40 9.65 9.67
C LEU A 85 -6.68 10.52 10.70
N VAL A 86 -5.35 10.53 10.67
CA VAL A 86 -4.51 11.31 11.58
C VAL A 86 -3.59 12.22 10.78
N SER A 87 -3.86 13.53 10.82
CA SER A 87 -3.00 14.56 10.22
C SER A 87 -2.18 15.26 11.31
N PRO A 88 -0.85 15.06 11.38
CA PRO A 88 0.00 15.75 12.35
C PRO A 88 0.10 17.25 12.04
N GLU A 89 0.33 18.06 13.08
CA GLU A 89 0.53 19.51 12.93
C GLU A 89 1.92 19.90 12.38
N ASP A 90 2.91 19.02 12.52
CA ASP A 90 4.32 19.24 12.15
C ASP A 90 4.76 18.46 10.89
N ALA A 91 3.83 17.82 10.16
CA ALA A 91 4.15 17.03 8.98
C ALA A 91 3.14 17.27 7.85
N GLU A 92 3.64 17.33 6.62
CA GLU A 92 2.82 17.42 5.41
C GLU A 92 2.37 16.01 5.02
N GLY A 93 1.30 15.52 5.65
CA GLY A 93 0.73 14.21 5.36
C GLY A 93 -0.38 13.80 6.32
N THR A 94 -1.35 13.04 5.84
CA THR A 94 -2.40 12.39 6.62
C THR A 94 -2.13 10.91 6.64
N ASN A 95 -1.94 10.35 7.83
CA ASN A 95 -1.94 8.91 8.04
C ASN A 95 -3.36 8.38 7.92
N VAL A 96 -3.56 7.40 7.05
CA VAL A 96 -4.86 6.79 6.75
C VAL A 96 -4.84 5.33 7.18
N VAL A 97 -5.86 4.91 7.91
CA VAL A 97 -6.12 3.51 8.23
C VAL A 97 -7.34 3.04 7.48
N VAL A 98 -7.19 2.01 6.66
CA VAL A 98 -8.26 1.39 5.86
C VAL A 98 -8.49 -0.04 6.34
N THR A 99 -9.67 -0.32 6.87
CA THR A 99 -10.07 -1.71 7.15
C THR A 99 -10.37 -2.45 5.84
N ALA A 100 -9.70 -3.58 5.63
CA ALA A 100 -9.83 -4.44 4.45
C ALA A 100 -10.17 -5.88 4.86
N ARG A 101 -11.47 -6.16 5.05
CA ARG A 101 -11.96 -7.52 5.35
C ARG A 101 -12.15 -8.34 4.07
N SER A 102 -11.06 -8.58 3.36
CA SER A 102 -11.07 -9.25 2.06
C SER A 102 -9.98 -10.32 1.93
N ASP A 103 -10.03 -11.11 0.86
CA ASP A 103 -9.02 -12.14 0.58
C ASP A 103 -7.67 -11.53 0.14
N ALA A 104 -6.64 -12.39 0.00
CA ALA A 104 -5.29 -11.92 -0.27
C ALA A 104 -5.13 -11.32 -1.68
N ASN A 105 -5.86 -11.83 -2.66
CA ASN A 105 -5.80 -11.31 -4.03
C ASN A 105 -6.46 -9.94 -4.11
N ARG A 106 -7.54 -9.75 -3.37
CA ARG A 106 -8.23 -8.46 -3.34
C ARG A 106 -7.41 -7.39 -2.62
N VAL A 107 -6.73 -7.74 -1.53
CA VAL A 107 -5.75 -6.86 -0.87
C VAL A 107 -4.59 -6.53 -1.80
N ALA A 108 -4.03 -7.52 -2.50
CA ALA A 108 -2.96 -7.31 -3.48
C ALA A 108 -3.37 -6.35 -4.59
N GLY A 109 -4.57 -6.53 -5.16
CA GLY A 109 -5.11 -5.65 -6.19
C GLY A 109 -5.36 -4.23 -5.70
N PHE A 110 -5.77 -4.05 -4.44
CA PHE A 110 -5.88 -2.73 -3.84
C PHE A 110 -4.51 -2.06 -3.69
N ILE A 111 -3.52 -2.78 -3.17
CA ILE A 111 -2.15 -2.26 -2.98
C ILE A 111 -1.54 -1.82 -4.31
N GLU A 112 -1.62 -2.64 -5.36
CA GLU A 112 -1.14 -2.30 -6.71
C GLU A 112 -1.81 -1.01 -7.24
N ARG A 113 -3.13 -0.92 -7.13
CA ARG A 113 -3.86 0.26 -7.61
C ARG A 113 -3.61 1.50 -6.76
N ALA A 114 -3.40 1.35 -5.46
CA ALA A 114 -3.01 2.48 -4.62
C ALA A 114 -1.67 3.06 -5.07
N PHE A 115 -0.66 2.23 -5.32
CA PHE A 115 0.61 2.69 -5.88
C PHE A 115 0.48 3.37 -7.24
N ARG A 116 -0.33 2.81 -8.14
CA ARG A 116 -0.47 3.34 -9.51
C ARG A 116 -1.36 4.58 -9.61
N GLU A 117 -2.44 4.65 -8.83
CA GLU A 117 -3.49 5.66 -8.99
C GLU A 117 -3.49 6.70 -7.88
N VAL A 118 -3.16 6.30 -6.64
CA VAL A 118 -3.07 7.23 -5.50
C VAL A 118 -1.70 7.90 -5.50
N TYR A 119 -0.63 7.13 -5.63
CA TYR A 119 0.74 7.66 -5.64
C TYR A 119 1.28 7.99 -7.04
N ASP A 120 0.48 7.81 -8.09
CA ASP A 120 0.84 8.10 -9.50
C ASP A 120 2.18 7.48 -9.95
N LEU A 121 2.54 6.32 -9.40
CA LEU A 121 3.77 5.63 -9.76
C LEU A 121 3.67 5.06 -11.17
N ASP A 122 4.78 5.02 -11.90
CA ASP A 122 4.87 4.44 -13.25
C ASP A 122 4.64 2.92 -13.27
N GLU A 123 4.22 2.33 -14.40
CA GLU A 123 3.88 0.90 -14.48
C GLU A 123 5.08 -0.01 -14.21
N THR A 124 6.28 0.53 -14.40
CA THR A 124 7.56 -0.14 -14.22
C THR A 124 8.11 -0.01 -12.81
N TYR A 125 7.34 0.55 -11.86
CA TYR A 125 7.81 0.71 -10.49
C TYR A 125 8.19 -0.63 -9.85
N ARG A 126 9.21 -0.57 -9.01
CA ARG A 126 9.67 -1.71 -8.23
C ARG A 126 9.20 -1.59 -6.79
N ALA A 127 8.80 -2.73 -6.24
CA ALA A 127 8.45 -2.84 -4.84
C ALA A 127 9.00 -4.14 -4.24
N TRP A 128 9.21 -4.12 -2.94
CA TRP A 128 9.52 -5.32 -2.17
C TRP A 128 8.65 -5.41 -0.92
N VAL A 129 8.60 -6.62 -0.35
CA VAL A 129 7.86 -6.88 0.88
C VAL A 129 8.77 -7.24 2.03
N THR A 130 8.50 -6.62 3.18
CA THR A 130 9.07 -6.95 4.48
C THR A 130 7.96 -7.45 5.42
N ALA A 131 8.21 -8.53 6.17
CA ALA A 131 7.30 -9.01 7.21
C ALA A 131 8.07 -9.23 8.51
N ILE A 132 7.45 -8.84 9.63
CA ILE A 132 8.01 -8.93 10.99
C ILE A 132 7.18 -9.89 11.83
#